data_AF-A0A6L6WF80-F1
#
_entry.id   AF-A0A6L6WF80-F1
#
_cell.length_a   1.000
_cell.length_b   1.000
_cell.length_c   1.000
_cell.angle_alpha   90.00
_cell.angle_beta   90.00
_cell.angle_gamma   90.00
#
_symmetry.space_group_name_H-M   'P 1'
#
loop_
_entity.id
_entity.type
_entity.pdbx_description
1 polymer ?
#
loop_
_entity_poly.entity_id
_entity_poly.type
_entity_poly.pdbx_seq_one_letter_code
_entity_poly.pdbx_strand_id
1 'polypeptide(L)'
;MPLNTSLSGSETAEQADLILKIDYDETFGSAARAFEIAAELIHALEDLDRIFSQTIHAGLRTSLIVEDLQKSSLKLFLKNVVEDIPDEALKEADLKKLLGHYLIKAKYAAVRWLDEPKSNHKSIRDLTEEVAFLAKETDLRRLPDYPPPNPVRLAQPLDRFQETKKRMRETEGITITLGKDEYKVDLNSTWLPSETVDQVEADKELENFQDIYLIIGKPDFIGKAKWHFRHGKRSLQLRVEDEEWLEEFRAGHYPLKPGDALRVRLRTTHKYDVKGDLIETDEAIAKVLAVIEDQNSQADLF
;
A
#
# COMPACT_ATOMS: atom_id res chain seq x y z
N MET A 1 1.61 -54.79 5.54
CA MET A 1 2.11 -53.63 6.29
C MET A 1 1.28 -52.42 5.89
N PRO A 2 0.66 -51.68 6.82
CA PRO A 2 -0.15 -50.53 6.46
C PRO A 2 0.73 -49.34 6.08
N LEU A 3 0.21 -48.52 5.17
CA LEU A 3 0.80 -47.32 4.61
C LEU A 3 1.02 -46.25 5.68
N ASN A 4 2.17 -45.58 5.62
CA ASN A 4 2.41 -44.33 6.33
C ASN A 4 2.24 -43.16 5.34
N THR A 5 1.01 -42.70 5.17
CA THR A 5 0.68 -41.42 4.51
C THR A 5 0.26 -40.42 5.57
N SER A 6 1.23 -39.70 6.12
CA SER A 6 1.00 -38.54 6.99
C SER A 6 2.18 -37.57 6.88
N LEU A 7 2.42 -37.08 5.66
CA LEU A 7 3.37 -36.00 5.38
C LEU A 7 2.76 -35.15 4.25
N SER A 8 1.84 -34.24 4.59
CA SER A 8 1.45 -33.16 3.68
C SER A 8 0.74 -32.00 4.39
N GLY A 9 0.23 -32.17 5.62
CA GLY A 9 -0.57 -31.14 6.28
C GLY A 9 0.18 -30.05 7.05
N SER A 10 1.46 -30.23 7.39
CA SER A 10 2.21 -29.25 8.20
C SER A 10 3.15 -28.34 7.39
N GLU A 11 3.65 -28.79 6.24
CA GLU A 11 4.57 -27.98 5.42
C GLU A 11 3.83 -26.89 4.61
N THR A 12 2.58 -27.11 4.20
CA THR A 12 1.77 -26.11 3.48
C THR A 12 1.34 -24.93 4.35
N ALA A 13 1.13 -25.17 5.66
CA ALA A 13 0.78 -24.11 6.60
C ALA A 13 1.95 -23.13 6.87
N GLU A 14 3.21 -23.54 6.67
CA GLU A 14 4.38 -22.68 6.88
C GLU A 14 4.73 -21.80 5.66
N GLN A 15 4.10 -22.01 4.49
CA GLN A 15 4.39 -21.24 3.27
C GLN A 15 3.28 -20.29 2.82
N ALA A 16 2.06 -20.43 3.33
CA ALA A 16 0.94 -19.57 2.96
C ALA A 16 1.07 -18.18 3.62
N ASP A 17 0.86 -17.14 2.81
CA ASP A 17 0.90 -15.75 3.24
C ASP A 17 -0.36 -15.35 4.04
N LEU A 18 -1.50 -15.96 3.67
CA LEU A 18 -2.83 -15.69 4.20
C LEU A 18 -3.61 -17.01 4.25
N ILE A 19 -4.28 -17.30 5.36
CA ILE A 19 -5.21 -18.43 5.41
C ILE A 19 -6.63 -17.89 5.61
N LEU A 20 -7.53 -18.23 4.69
CA LEU A 20 -8.95 -17.91 4.78
C LEU A 20 -9.71 -19.18 5.17
N LYS A 21 -10.31 -19.19 6.35
CA LYS A 21 -11.15 -20.29 6.83
C LYS A 21 -12.60 -19.85 6.84
N ILE A 22 -13.46 -20.62 6.19
CA ILE A 22 -14.90 -20.43 6.17
C ILE A 22 -15.55 -21.63 6.88
N ASP A 23 -16.12 -21.35 8.04
CA ASP A 23 -16.96 -22.28 8.78
C ASP A 23 -18.36 -22.23 8.17
N TYR A 24 -18.83 -23.35 7.62
CA TYR A 24 -20.15 -23.48 6.99
C TYR A 24 -20.94 -24.60 7.66
N ASP A 25 -22.27 -24.45 7.66
CA ASP A 25 -23.16 -25.46 8.23
C ASP A 25 -23.44 -26.58 7.20
N GLU A 26 -22.88 -27.76 7.44
CA GLU A 26 -23.07 -28.94 6.57
C GLU A 26 -24.51 -29.47 6.57
N THR A 27 -25.31 -29.12 7.59
CA THR A 27 -26.67 -29.63 7.75
C THR A 27 -27.71 -28.79 7.01
N PHE A 28 -27.38 -27.53 6.71
CA PHE A 28 -28.26 -26.61 6.02
C PHE A 28 -27.58 -26.03 4.77
N GLY A 29 -27.74 -26.65 3.61
CA GLY A 29 -27.38 -26.07 2.32
C GLY A 29 -26.33 -26.86 1.53
N SER A 30 -26.05 -26.41 0.32
CA SER A 30 -25.06 -27.05 -0.54
C SER A 30 -23.65 -26.59 -0.20
N ALA A 31 -22.69 -27.52 -0.25
CA ALA A 31 -21.26 -27.18 -0.20
C ALA A 31 -20.90 -26.14 -1.29
N ALA A 32 -21.60 -26.16 -2.43
CA ALA A 32 -21.44 -25.18 -3.50
C ALA A 32 -21.58 -23.73 -3.00
N ARG A 33 -22.52 -23.42 -2.08
CA ARG A 33 -22.65 -22.08 -1.51
C ARG A 33 -21.39 -21.64 -0.76
N ALA A 34 -20.77 -22.55 0.00
CA ALA A 34 -19.53 -22.24 0.73
C ALA A 34 -18.39 -21.92 -0.25
N PHE A 35 -18.30 -22.64 -1.37
CA PHE A 35 -17.35 -22.34 -2.44
C PHE A 35 -17.64 -21.01 -3.14
N GLU A 36 -18.91 -20.68 -3.40
CA GLU A 36 -19.28 -19.38 -3.98
C GLU A 36 -18.91 -18.22 -3.06
N ILE A 37 -19.20 -18.31 -1.76
CA ILE A 37 -18.80 -17.32 -0.76
C ILE A 37 -17.28 -17.17 -0.77
N ALA A 38 -16.55 -18.29 -0.81
CA ALA A 38 -15.10 -18.28 -0.85
C ALA A 38 -14.54 -17.59 -2.09
N ALA A 39 -15.10 -17.89 -3.26
CA ALA A 39 -14.70 -17.26 -4.52
C ALA A 39 -14.94 -15.75 -4.48
N GLU A 40 -16.10 -15.30 -3.97
CA GLU A 40 -16.39 -13.88 -3.83
C GLU A 40 -15.44 -13.16 -2.86
N LEU A 41 -15.10 -13.79 -1.73
CA LEU A 41 -14.11 -13.26 -0.80
C LEU A 41 -12.72 -13.19 -1.44
N ILE A 42 -12.30 -14.24 -2.15
CA ILE A 42 -11.01 -14.25 -2.86
C ILE A 42 -10.97 -13.10 -3.86
N HIS A 43 -12.00 -12.92 -4.68
CA HIS A 43 -12.02 -11.84 -5.66
C HIS A 43 -12.00 -10.45 -5.01
N ALA A 44 -12.69 -10.25 -3.89
CA ALA A 44 -12.59 -9.00 -3.13
C ALA A 44 -11.15 -8.76 -2.64
N LEU A 45 -10.45 -9.79 -2.16
CA LEU A 45 -9.06 -9.69 -1.72
C LEU A 45 -8.08 -9.47 -2.90
N GLU A 46 -8.32 -10.07 -4.06
CA GLU A 46 -7.54 -9.83 -5.28
C GLU A 46 -7.72 -8.39 -5.79
N ASP A 47 -8.94 -7.87 -5.74
CA ASP A 47 -9.23 -6.49 -6.09
C ASP A 47 -8.55 -5.51 -5.12
N LEU A 48 -8.51 -5.83 -3.82
CA LEU A 48 -7.72 -5.08 -2.83
C LEU A 48 -6.23 -5.13 -3.14
N ASP A 49 -5.67 -6.31 -3.45
CA ASP A 49 -4.26 -6.45 -3.80
C ASP A 49 -3.88 -5.60 -5.01
N ARG A 50 -4.75 -5.53 -6.03
CA ARG A 50 -4.58 -4.68 -7.20
C ARG A 50 -4.57 -3.19 -6.83
N ILE A 51 -5.43 -2.75 -5.92
CA ILE A 51 -5.47 -1.36 -5.46
C ILE A 51 -4.23 -1.03 -4.60
N PHE A 52 -3.87 -1.91 -3.67
CA PHE A 52 -2.75 -1.71 -2.76
C PHE A 52 -1.40 -1.76 -3.46
N SER A 53 -1.23 -2.65 -4.45
CA SER A 53 0.00 -2.73 -5.23
C SER A 53 0.26 -1.47 -6.06
N GLN A 54 -0.80 -0.74 -6.47
CA GLN A 54 -0.64 0.55 -7.18
C GLN A 54 -0.08 1.67 -6.30
N THR A 55 -0.32 1.63 -4.99
CA THR A 55 0.37 2.49 -4.02
C THR A 55 1.88 2.26 -4.06
N ILE A 56 2.30 1.00 -4.29
CA ILE A 56 3.71 0.69 -4.49
C ILE A 56 4.14 1.07 -5.90
N HIS A 57 3.57 0.52 -6.96
CA HIS A 57 3.94 0.83 -8.35
C HIS A 57 2.80 0.51 -9.31
N ALA A 58 2.44 1.45 -10.20
CA ALA A 58 1.29 1.34 -11.10
C ALA A 58 1.31 0.10 -12.03
N GLY A 59 2.50 -0.37 -12.41
CA GLY A 59 2.70 -1.57 -13.23
C GLY A 59 2.76 -2.92 -12.47
N LEU A 60 2.70 -2.94 -11.13
CA LEU A 60 2.72 -4.21 -10.40
C LEU A 60 1.41 -4.96 -10.59
N ARG A 61 1.52 -6.27 -10.81
CA ARG A 61 0.38 -7.18 -10.90
C ARG A 61 0.56 -8.32 -9.92
N THR A 62 -0.51 -8.66 -9.22
CA THR A 62 -0.51 -9.74 -8.24
C THR A 62 -1.75 -10.60 -8.37
N SER A 63 -1.61 -11.89 -8.09
CA SER A 63 -2.70 -12.85 -8.00
C SER A 63 -2.64 -13.66 -6.72
N LEU A 64 -3.79 -14.20 -6.30
CA LEU A 64 -3.89 -15.13 -5.19
C LEU A 64 -3.98 -16.56 -5.73
N ILE A 65 -3.12 -17.45 -5.21
CA ILE A 65 -3.14 -18.87 -5.57
C ILE A 65 -3.56 -19.70 -4.36
N VAL A 66 -4.48 -20.64 -4.58
CA VAL A 66 -4.88 -21.64 -3.57
C VAL A 66 -3.83 -22.75 -3.52
N GLU A 67 -3.18 -22.91 -2.37
CA GLU A 67 -2.13 -23.92 -2.16
C GLU A 67 -2.68 -25.24 -1.61
N ASP A 68 -3.72 -25.21 -0.78
CA ASP A 68 -4.36 -26.40 -0.20
C ASP A 68 -5.83 -26.11 0.18
N LEU A 69 -6.63 -27.17 0.30
CA LEU A 69 -8.04 -27.14 0.68
C LEU A 69 -8.43 -28.29 1.61
N GLN A 70 -8.91 -27.96 2.82
CA GLN A 70 -9.33 -28.96 3.83
C GLN A 70 -10.87 -29.11 3.91
N LYS A 71 -11.36 -30.26 4.40
CA LYS A 71 -12.79 -30.60 4.56
C LYS A 71 -13.24 -30.46 6.03
N SER A 72 -14.55 -30.30 6.26
CA SER A 72 -15.26 -29.94 7.52
C SER A 72 -15.32 -28.43 7.84
N SER A 73 -14.47 -27.64 7.19
CA SER A 73 -14.55 -26.18 7.04
C SER A 73 -13.76 -25.87 5.77
N LEU A 74 -14.15 -24.85 5.00
CA LEU A 74 -13.39 -24.51 3.80
C LEU A 74 -12.16 -23.69 4.22
N LYS A 75 -11.04 -24.38 4.45
CA LYS A 75 -9.76 -23.74 4.78
C LYS A 75 -8.92 -23.61 3.53
N LEU A 76 -8.70 -22.38 3.09
CA LEU A 76 -7.95 -21.99 1.90
C LEU A 76 -6.62 -21.39 2.32
N PHE A 77 -5.53 -21.95 1.79
CA PHE A 77 -4.18 -21.41 1.96
C PHE A 77 -3.87 -20.56 0.74
N LEU A 78 -3.67 -19.26 0.94
CA LEU A 78 -3.53 -18.28 -0.13
C LEU A 78 -2.14 -17.68 -0.11
N LYS A 79 -1.55 -17.56 -1.31
CA LYS A 79 -0.25 -16.95 -1.51
C LYS A 79 -0.32 -15.83 -2.53
N ASN A 80 0.33 -14.71 -2.22
CA ASN A 80 0.44 -13.60 -3.15
C ASN A 80 1.58 -13.87 -4.14
N VAL A 81 1.25 -13.96 -5.42
CA VAL A 81 2.23 -14.11 -6.50
C VAL A 81 2.33 -12.81 -7.27
N VAL A 82 3.56 -12.31 -7.43
CA VAL A 82 3.85 -11.12 -8.24
C VAL A 82 4.08 -11.56 -9.68
N GLU A 83 3.20 -11.15 -10.58
CA GLU A 83 3.17 -11.59 -11.98
C GLU A 83 4.09 -10.76 -12.88
N ASP A 84 4.18 -9.46 -12.62
CA ASP A 84 4.96 -8.52 -13.43
C ASP A 84 5.63 -7.49 -12.52
N ILE A 85 6.93 -7.27 -12.74
CA ILE A 85 7.77 -6.32 -12.01
C ILE A 85 8.60 -5.59 -13.07
N PRO A 86 8.62 -4.24 -13.10
CA PRO A 86 9.49 -3.49 -14.01
C PRO A 86 10.96 -3.88 -13.88
N ASP A 87 11.68 -3.93 -15.01
CA ASP A 87 13.09 -4.37 -15.11
C ASP A 87 14.05 -3.66 -14.14
N GLU A 88 13.76 -2.42 -13.71
CA GLU A 88 14.58 -1.71 -12.72
C GLU A 88 14.46 -2.28 -11.28
N ALA A 89 13.38 -3.01 -10.96
CA ALA A 89 13.11 -3.56 -9.62
C ALA A 89 13.42 -5.08 -9.51
N LEU A 90 13.81 -5.72 -10.62
CA LEU A 90 13.92 -7.18 -10.78
C LEU A 90 15.12 -7.86 -10.05
N LYS A 91 15.93 -7.13 -9.29
CA LYS A 91 17.21 -7.66 -8.78
C LYS A 91 17.20 -8.33 -7.41
N GLU A 92 16.13 -8.21 -6.60
CA GLU A 92 16.21 -8.63 -5.19
C GLU A 92 15.04 -9.55 -4.78
N ALA A 93 15.35 -10.79 -4.37
CA ALA A 93 14.39 -11.74 -3.81
C ALA A 93 13.66 -11.17 -2.57
N ASP A 94 14.30 -10.22 -1.88
CA ASP A 94 13.72 -9.49 -0.76
C ASP A 94 12.52 -8.62 -1.16
N LEU A 95 12.47 -8.10 -2.40
CA LEU A 95 11.37 -7.26 -2.86
C LEU A 95 10.03 -8.01 -2.89
N LYS A 96 10.04 -9.25 -3.39
CA LYS A 96 8.82 -10.08 -3.45
C LYS A 96 8.30 -10.38 -2.04
N LYS A 97 9.19 -10.66 -1.10
CA LYS A 97 8.85 -10.93 0.30
C LYS A 97 8.29 -9.69 1.00
N LEU A 98 8.95 -8.54 0.82
CA LEU A 98 8.49 -7.27 1.37
C LEU A 98 7.13 -6.84 0.79
N LEU A 99 6.91 -7.04 -0.51
CA LEU A 99 5.62 -6.78 -1.15
C LEU A 99 4.52 -7.71 -0.63
N GLY A 100 4.81 -9.01 -0.50
CA GLY A 100 3.87 -9.96 0.12
C GLY A 100 3.49 -9.53 1.54
N HIS A 101 4.48 -9.22 2.38
CA HIS A 101 4.23 -8.72 3.74
C HIS A 101 3.38 -7.44 3.78
N TYR A 102 3.64 -6.49 2.87
CA TYR A 102 2.83 -5.28 2.76
C TYR A 102 1.37 -5.60 2.43
N LEU A 103 1.12 -6.39 1.38
CA LEU A 103 -0.23 -6.72 0.91
C LEU A 103 -1.04 -7.44 2.01
N ILE A 104 -0.39 -8.34 2.73
CA ILE A 104 -0.99 -9.03 3.88
C ILE A 104 -1.43 -8.02 4.96
N LYS A 105 -0.52 -7.13 5.39
CA LYS A 105 -0.83 -6.12 6.42
C LYS A 105 -1.93 -5.16 5.97
N ALA A 106 -1.91 -4.73 4.71
CA ALA A 106 -2.92 -3.83 4.16
C ALA A 106 -4.31 -4.49 4.11
N LYS A 107 -4.40 -5.76 3.69
CA LYS A 107 -5.65 -6.55 3.75
C LYS A 107 -6.15 -6.69 5.18
N TYR A 108 -5.26 -6.92 6.13
CA TYR A 108 -5.62 -7.00 7.54
C TYR A 108 -6.22 -5.69 8.06
N ALA A 109 -5.56 -4.56 7.78
CA ALA A 109 -6.06 -3.24 8.14
C ALA A 109 -7.46 -2.99 7.55
N ALA A 110 -7.65 -3.32 6.28
CA ALA A 110 -8.93 -3.19 5.60
C ALA A 110 -10.05 -4.03 6.23
N VAL A 111 -9.81 -5.32 6.50
CA VAL A 111 -10.84 -6.18 7.13
C VAL A 111 -11.15 -5.73 8.56
N ARG A 112 -10.13 -5.35 9.34
CA ARG A 112 -10.36 -4.81 10.69
C ARG A 112 -11.16 -3.52 10.68
N TRP A 113 -10.86 -2.64 9.74
CA TRP A 113 -11.58 -1.38 9.56
C TRP A 113 -13.06 -1.62 9.22
N LEU A 114 -13.37 -2.65 8.41
CA LEU A 114 -14.77 -3.03 8.12
C LEU A 114 -15.55 -3.52 9.33
N ASP A 115 -14.86 -4.12 10.30
CA ASP A 115 -15.45 -4.68 11.50
C ASP A 115 -15.58 -3.65 12.64
N GLU A 116 -15.06 -2.44 12.47
CA GLU A 116 -15.40 -1.34 13.37
C GLU A 116 -16.93 -1.06 13.31
N PRO A 117 -17.57 -0.62 14.40
CA PRO A 117 -19.02 -0.35 14.42
C PRO A 117 -19.38 1.00 13.80
N LYS A 118 -20.50 1.10 13.04
CA LYS A 118 -20.91 2.30 12.24
C LYS A 118 -20.72 3.64 12.97
N SER A 119 -21.02 3.66 14.27
CA SER A 119 -20.93 4.83 15.14
C SER A 119 -19.52 5.38 15.40
N ASN A 120 -18.49 4.55 15.24
CA ASN A 120 -17.08 4.91 15.49
C ASN A 120 -16.30 5.11 14.18
N HIS A 121 -16.97 5.06 13.03
CA HIS A 121 -16.24 5.04 11.77
C HIS A 121 -15.54 6.35 11.50
N LYS A 122 -14.24 6.18 11.37
CA LYS A 122 -13.32 7.06 10.69
C LYS A 122 -13.63 7.09 9.19
N SER A 123 -13.24 8.17 8.53
CA SER A 123 -13.42 8.30 7.07
C SER A 123 -12.66 7.16 6.37
N ILE A 124 -13.09 6.75 5.17
CA ILE A 124 -12.28 5.85 4.33
C ILE A 124 -10.87 6.40 4.09
N ARG A 125 -10.69 7.72 4.23
CA ARG A 125 -9.40 8.40 4.18
C ARG A 125 -8.42 7.91 5.26
N ASP A 126 -8.92 7.60 6.45
CA ASP A 126 -8.08 7.06 7.52
C ASP A 126 -7.49 5.69 7.11
N LEU A 127 -8.28 4.87 6.40
CA LEU A 127 -7.80 3.59 5.85
C LEU A 127 -6.82 3.82 4.69
N THR A 128 -7.08 4.76 3.78
CA THR A 128 -6.15 5.03 2.67
C THR A 128 -4.81 5.57 3.17
N GLU A 129 -4.81 6.40 4.21
CA GLU A 129 -3.61 6.88 4.90
C GLU A 129 -2.87 5.74 5.63
N GLU A 130 -3.58 4.85 6.33
CA GLU A 130 -2.95 3.67 6.95
C GLU A 130 -2.28 2.76 5.91
N VAL A 131 -2.93 2.53 4.77
CA VAL A 131 -2.35 1.74 3.68
C VAL A 131 -1.10 2.40 3.09
N ALA A 132 -1.12 3.72 2.86
CA ALA A 132 0.07 4.46 2.44
C ALA A 132 1.21 4.38 3.47
N PHE A 133 0.87 4.45 4.75
CA PHE A 133 1.84 4.30 5.83
C PHE A 133 2.45 2.90 5.86
N LEU A 134 1.65 1.85 5.72
CA LEU A 134 2.13 0.46 5.63
C LEU A 134 3.06 0.26 4.43
N ALA A 135 2.75 0.88 3.28
CA ALA A 135 3.64 0.90 2.12
C ALA A 135 4.97 1.58 2.44
N LYS A 136 4.93 2.72 3.13
CA LYS A 136 6.11 3.45 3.58
C LYS A 136 7.00 2.64 4.52
N GLU A 137 6.43 1.91 5.47
CA GLU A 137 7.19 1.03 6.38
C GLU A 137 8.00 -0.05 5.64
N THR A 138 7.54 -0.47 4.46
CA THR A 138 8.26 -1.48 3.67
C THR A 138 9.42 -0.92 2.85
N ASP A 139 9.47 0.40 2.65
CA ASP A 139 10.49 1.15 1.89
C ASP A 139 10.81 0.57 0.49
N LEU A 140 9.85 -0.16 -0.12
CA LEU A 140 10.01 -0.92 -1.37
C LEU A 140 10.56 -0.09 -2.55
N ARG A 141 10.08 1.15 -2.72
CA ARG A 141 10.52 2.08 -3.76
C ARG A 141 11.55 3.12 -3.30
N ARG A 142 11.87 3.21 -2.01
CA ARG A 142 12.72 4.30 -1.47
C ARG A 142 12.22 5.69 -1.89
N LEU A 143 10.90 5.84 -2.00
CA LEU A 143 10.26 7.13 -2.25
C LEU A 143 10.19 7.93 -0.94
N PRO A 144 10.19 9.27 -1.00
CA PRO A 144 9.87 10.10 0.15
C PRO A 144 8.50 9.76 0.74
N ASP A 145 7.56 9.38 -0.14
CA ASP A 145 6.18 9.05 0.20
C ASP A 145 5.53 8.04 -0.77
N TYR A 146 4.44 7.42 -0.34
CA TYR A 146 3.65 6.48 -1.14
C TYR A 146 2.22 7.01 -1.29
N PRO A 147 1.65 7.04 -2.52
CA PRO A 147 0.31 7.57 -2.73
C PRO A 147 -0.75 6.79 -1.97
N PRO A 148 -1.64 7.45 -1.19
CA PRO A 148 -2.81 6.77 -0.66
C PRO A 148 -3.66 6.20 -1.81
N PRO A 149 -4.28 5.02 -1.61
CA PRO A 149 -5.25 4.50 -2.56
C PRO A 149 -6.39 5.48 -2.79
N ASN A 150 -6.97 5.46 -4.00
CA ASN A 150 -8.19 6.22 -4.26
C ASN A 150 -9.35 5.69 -3.39
N PRO A 151 -10.03 6.54 -2.60
CA PRO A 151 -11.06 6.11 -1.66
C PRO A 151 -12.28 5.48 -2.35
N VAL A 152 -12.74 6.06 -3.47
CA VAL A 152 -13.90 5.55 -4.22
C VAL A 152 -13.65 4.14 -4.74
N ARG A 153 -12.44 3.88 -5.27
CA ARG A 153 -12.09 2.53 -5.73
C ARG A 153 -11.88 1.56 -4.59
N LEU A 154 -11.24 2.01 -3.51
CA LEU A 154 -11.03 1.17 -2.34
C LEU A 154 -12.38 0.73 -1.75
N ALA A 155 -13.40 1.59 -1.79
CA ALA A 155 -14.74 1.24 -1.32
C ALA A 155 -15.37 0.07 -2.08
N GLN A 156 -15.11 -0.09 -3.39
CA GLN A 156 -15.76 -1.12 -4.22
C GLN A 156 -15.51 -2.58 -3.77
N PRO A 157 -14.25 -3.05 -3.62
CA PRO A 157 -14.01 -4.40 -3.11
C PRO A 157 -14.39 -4.55 -1.63
N LEU A 158 -14.36 -3.46 -0.84
CA LEU A 158 -14.81 -3.50 0.54
C LEU A 158 -16.33 -3.69 0.65
N ASP A 159 -17.12 -3.00 -0.18
CA ASP A 159 -18.55 -3.23 -0.34
C ASP A 159 -18.82 -4.68 -0.75
N ARG A 160 -18.06 -5.20 -1.73
CA ARG A 160 -18.19 -6.60 -2.17
C ARG A 160 -17.93 -7.58 -1.03
N PHE A 161 -16.92 -7.32 -0.20
CA PHE A 161 -16.63 -8.11 0.99
C PHE A 161 -17.81 -8.07 1.99
N GLN A 162 -18.36 -6.88 2.25
CA GLN A 162 -19.51 -6.69 3.15
C GLN A 162 -20.80 -7.37 2.63
N GLU A 163 -21.09 -7.24 1.34
CA GLU A 163 -22.22 -7.93 0.69
C GLU A 163 -22.05 -9.45 0.74
N THR A 164 -20.82 -9.94 0.65
CA THR A 164 -20.54 -11.37 0.80
C THR A 164 -20.81 -11.84 2.23
N LYS A 165 -20.46 -11.04 3.26
CA LYS A 165 -20.82 -11.34 4.66
C LYS A 165 -22.34 -11.46 4.86
N LYS A 166 -23.15 -10.62 4.21
CA LYS A 166 -24.62 -10.69 4.30
C LYS A 166 -25.23 -12.00 3.81
N ARG A 167 -24.51 -12.76 2.97
CA ARG A 167 -24.95 -14.08 2.45
C ARG A 167 -24.65 -15.23 3.41
N MET A 168 -23.86 -14.96 4.46
CA MET A 168 -23.53 -15.92 5.50
C MET A 168 -24.63 -15.97 6.55
N ARG A 169 -24.73 -17.11 7.23
CA ARG A 169 -25.67 -17.29 8.33
C ARG A 169 -25.01 -17.06 9.68
N GLU A 170 -25.84 -16.87 10.69
CA GLU A 170 -25.39 -16.64 12.07
C GLU A 170 -24.55 -17.79 12.65
N THR A 171 -24.76 -19.02 12.19
CA THR A 171 -23.98 -20.20 12.62
C THR A 171 -22.65 -20.35 11.88
N GLU A 172 -22.41 -19.53 10.86
CA GLU A 172 -21.22 -19.58 10.02
C GLU A 172 -20.17 -18.57 10.49
N GLY A 173 -18.96 -18.68 9.96
CA GLY A 173 -17.86 -17.83 10.39
C GLY A 173 -16.79 -17.67 9.31
N ILE A 174 -16.14 -16.51 9.31
CA ILE A 174 -14.89 -16.28 8.58
C ILE A 174 -13.78 -16.07 9.60
N THR A 175 -12.68 -16.80 9.43
CA THR A 175 -11.44 -16.55 10.16
C THR A 175 -10.32 -16.29 9.16
N ILE A 176 -9.56 -15.24 9.38
CA ILE A 176 -8.36 -14.89 8.62
C ILE A 176 -7.14 -15.14 9.51
N THR A 177 -6.22 -15.98 9.07
CA THR A 177 -4.94 -16.21 9.76
C THR A 177 -3.79 -15.55 9.02
N LEU A 178 -2.98 -14.79 9.74
CA LEU A 178 -1.79 -14.08 9.26
C LEU A 178 -0.57 -14.49 10.08
N GLY A 179 0.27 -15.35 9.54
CA GLY A 179 1.38 -15.93 10.29
C GLY A 179 0.88 -16.65 11.55
N LYS A 180 1.04 -16.04 12.72
CA LYS A 180 0.57 -16.58 14.02
C LYS A 180 -0.73 -15.96 14.54
N ASP A 181 -1.17 -14.86 13.94
CA ASP A 181 -2.34 -14.12 14.41
C ASP A 181 -3.59 -14.65 13.71
N GLU A 182 -4.63 -14.95 14.49
CA GLU A 182 -5.95 -15.31 13.98
C GLU A 182 -6.94 -14.18 14.26
N TYR A 183 -7.68 -13.80 13.23
CA TYR A 183 -8.69 -12.77 13.30
C TYR A 183 -10.03 -13.32 12.86
N LYS A 184 -10.99 -13.30 13.80
CA LYS A 184 -12.37 -13.69 13.53
C LYS A 184 -13.13 -12.46 13.04
N VAL A 185 -13.63 -12.54 11.81
CA VAL A 185 -14.37 -11.46 11.16
C VAL A 185 -15.73 -11.29 11.82
N ASP A 186 -16.13 -10.05 12.08
CA ASP A 186 -17.48 -9.72 12.55
C ASP A 186 -18.48 -9.75 11.39
N LEU A 187 -19.32 -10.79 11.38
CA LEU A 187 -20.39 -10.94 10.40
C LEU A 187 -21.58 -10.02 10.64
N ASN A 188 -21.68 -9.36 11.81
CA ASN A 188 -22.79 -8.46 12.12
C ASN A 188 -22.58 -7.04 11.58
N SER A 189 -21.33 -6.64 11.37
CA SER A 189 -21.01 -5.37 10.73
C SER A 189 -21.06 -5.53 9.22
N THR A 190 -22.12 -5.02 8.56
CA THR A 190 -22.33 -5.16 7.10
C THR A 190 -22.66 -3.84 6.39
N TRP A 191 -22.13 -2.74 6.91
CA TRP A 191 -22.30 -1.41 6.31
C TRP A 191 -21.50 -1.33 4.99
N LEU A 192 -21.87 -0.39 4.11
CA LEU A 192 -21.21 -0.23 2.82
C LEU A 192 -20.29 1.02 2.83
N PRO A 193 -18.97 0.84 2.75
CA PRO A 193 -18.01 1.92 2.58
C PRO A 193 -18.35 2.94 1.52
N SER A 194 -18.92 2.55 0.37
CA SER A 194 -19.26 3.53 -0.68
C SER A 194 -20.31 4.56 -0.25
N GLU A 195 -21.16 4.25 0.73
CA GLU A 195 -22.16 5.17 1.25
C GLU A 195 -21.55 6.36 1.99
N THR A 196 -20.28 6.27 2.40
CA THR A 196 -19.59 7.31 3.16
C THR A 196 -18.55 8.07 2.34
N VAL A 197 -18.37 7.71 1.07
CA VAL A 197 -17.42 8.39 0.17
C VAL A 197 -18.11 9.57 -0.51
N ASP A 198 -17.56 10.78 -0.32
CA ASP A 198 -18.09 11.98 -0.95
C ASP A 198 -17.87 11.94 -2.47
N GLN A 199 -18.90 12.27 -3.27
CA GLN A 199 -18.83 12.29 -4.75
C GLN A 199 -17.74 13.24 -5.30
N VAL A 200 -17.26 14.17 -4.49
CA VAL A 200 -16.19 15.12 -4.85
C VAL A 200 -14.81 14.41 -4.92
N GLU A 201 -14.66 13.25 -4.28
CA GLU A 201 -13.43 12.45 -4.25
C GLU A 201 -13.23 11.55 -5.48
N ALA A 202 -14.22 11.47 -6.38
CA ALA A 202 -14.19 10.62 -7.57
C ALA A 202 -13.32 11.17 -8.72
N ASP A 203 -13.06 12.48 -8.73
CA ASP A 203 -12.21 13.16 -9.70
C ASP A 203 -11.38 14.20 -8.96
N LYS A 204 -10.13 13.91 -8.58
CA LYS A 204 -9.16 14.96 -8.23
C LYS A 204 -7.75 14.44 -8.06
N GLU A 205 -6.83 15.25 -8.55
CA GLU A 205 -5.42 15.20 -8.19
C GLU A 205 -5.31 15.22 -6.65
N LEU A 206 -4.57 14.27 -6.08
CA LEU A 206 -4.29 14.25 -4.65
C LEU A 206 -2.93 14.90 -4.43
N GLU A 207 -2.91 15.97 -3.63
CA GLU A 207 -1.67 16.63 -3.22
C GLU A 207 -1.31 16.21 -1.80
N ASN A 208 -0.05 15.81 -1.60
CA ASN A 208 0.54 15.60 -0.28
C ASN A 208 1.71 16.56 -0.07
N PHE A 209 1.91 17.00 1.18
CA PHE A 209 3.01 17.85 1.60
C PHE A 209 3.81 17.20 2.72
N GLN A 210 5.14 17.15 2.56
CA GLN A 210 6.03 16.56 3.56
C GLN A 210 7.27 17.42 3.78
N ASP A 211 7.67 17.58 5.04
CA ASP A 211 8.96 18.16 5.39
C ASP A 211 10.07 17.07 5.31
N ILE A 212 11.07 17.25 4.44
CA ILE A 212 12.19 16.31 4.24
C ILE A 212 13.54 17.02 4.17
N TYR A 213 14.63 16.27 4.34
CA TYR A 213 16.00 16.73 4.10
C TYR A 213 16.54 16.18 2.79
N LEU A 214 17.00 17.05 1.90
CA LEU A 214 17.57 16.69 0.60
C LEU A 214 19.00 17.19 0.48
N ILE A 215 19.94 16.29 0.19
CA ILE A 215 21.33 16.65 -0.05
C ILE A 215 21.46 17.16 -1.48
N ILE A 216 22.05 18.33 -1.67
CA ILE A 216 22.31 18.94 -2.96
C ILE A 216 23.42 18.14 -3.65
N GLY A 217 23.09 17.51 -4.78
CA GLY A 217 24.07 16.88 -5.66
C GLY A 217 24.61 17.88 -6.69
N LYS A 218 23.72 18.56 -7.41
CA LYS A 218 24.07 19.62 -8.35
C LYS A 218 22.98 20.69 -8.36
N PRO A 219 23.28 21.91 -7.89
CA PRO A 219 22.35 23.03 -7.98
C PRO A 219 22.21 23.51 -9.43
N ASP A 220 21.02 23.98 -9.81
CA ASP A 220 20.80 24.65 -11.08
C ASP A 220 20.77 26.17 -10.87
N PHE A 221 21.67 26.86 -11.55
CA PHE A 221 21.85 28.31 -11.47
C PHE A 221 21.19 29.07 -12.63
N ILE A 222 20.66 28.38 -13.64
CA ILE A 222 20.26 29.01 -14.93
C ILE A 222 18.73 29.01 -15.12
N GLY A 223 17.98 28.29 -14.29
CA GLY A 223 16.55 28.51 -14.07
C GLY A 223 15.63 27.76 -15.04
N LYS A 224 14.68 27.02 -14.45
CA LYS A 224 13.68 26.09 -15.00
C LYS A 224 14.10 24.61 -15.09
N ALA A 225 15.36 24.24 -14.86
CA ALA A 225 15.74 22.82 -14.85
C ALA A 225 15.56 22.20 -13.46
N LYS A 226 15.38 20.88 -13.45
CA LYS A 226 15.28 20.11 -12.21
C LYS A 226 16.65 20.07 -11.50
N TRP A 227 16.67 20.49 -10.24
CA TRP A 227 17.82 20.40 -9.36
C TRP A 227 18.10 18.94 -9.01
N HIS A 228 19.38 18.58 -8.91
CA HIS A 228 19.77 17.23 -8.56
C HIS A 228 19.95 17.13 -7.05
N PHE A 229 19.12 16.31 -6.43
CA PHE A 229 19.16 16.01 -5.00
C PHE A 229 19.49 14.55 -4.75
N ARG A 230 19.87 14.26 -3.51
CA ARG A 230 20.00 12.90 -2.98
C ARG A 230 19.20 12.79 -1.69
N HIS A 231 18.37 11.75 -1.61
CA HIS A 231 17.68 11.33 -0.39
C HIS A 231 18.14 9.91 -0.05
N GLY A 232 18.96 9.76 0.99
CA GLY A 232 19.63 8.50 1.29
C GLY A 232 20.54 8.04 0.14
N LYS A 233 20.20 6.89 -0.48
CA LYS A 233 20.92 6.33 -1.64
C LYS A 233 20.30 6.73 -3.00
N ARG A 234 19.14 7.37 -3.02
CA ARG A 234 18.40 7.68 -4.25
C ARG A 234 18.73 9.09 -4.75
N SER A 235 18.95 9.22 -6.05
CA SER A 235 19.06 10.51 -6.74
C SER A 235 17.67 10.97 -7.20
N LEU A 236 17.36 12.23 -6.96
CA LEU A 236 16.10 12.89 -7.33
C LEU A 236 16.39 14.09 -8.22
N GLN A 237 15.50 14.35 -9.17
CA GLN A 237 15.51 15.55 -9.99
C GLN A 237 14.21 16.30 -9.73
N LEU A 238 14.28 17.41 -8.99
CA LEU A 238 13.09 18.15 -8.54
C LEU A 238 13.16 19.61 -8.97
N ARG A 239 12.01 20.18 -9.34
CA ARG A 239 11.90 21.63 -9.49
C ARG A 239 11.71 22.27 -8.12
N VAL A 240 12.29 23.47 -7.94
CA VAL A 240 12.01 24.34 -6.80
C VAL A 240 10.98 25.37 -7.25
N GLU A 241 9.87 25.46 -6.55
CA GLU A 241 8.77 26.39 -6.82
C GLU A 241 8.72 27.55 -5.83
N ASP A 242 9.61 27.54 -4.83
CA ASP A 242 9.79 28.62 -3.88
C ASP A 242 10.51 29.81 -4.54
N GLU A 243 9.75 30.63 -5.26
CA GLU A 243 10.30 31.76 -6.01
C GLU A 243 10.98 32.79 -5.08
N GLU A 244 10.42 33.06 -3.89
CA GLU A 244 11.03 33.96 -2.90
C GLU A 244 12.43 33.46 -2.51
N TRP A 245 12.55 32.18 -2.18
CA TRP A 245 13.86 31.61 -1.84
C TRP A 245 14.81 31.56 -3.03
N LEU A 246 14.32 31.27 -4.24
CA LEU A 246 15.14 31.27 -5.45
C LEU A 246 15.71 32.64 -5.79
N GLU A 247 14.96 33.72 -5.55
CA GLU A 247 15.45 35.10 -5.70
C GLU A 247 16.61 35.38 -4.73
N GLU A 248 16.45 35.00 -3.46
CA GLU A 248 17.50 35.14 -2.44
C GLU A 248 18.76 34.32 -2.76
N PHE A 249 18.58 33.09 -3.27
CA PHE A 249 19.68 32.25 -3.74
C PHE A 249 20.43 32.90 -4.92
N ARG A 250 19.70 33.41 -5.92
CA ARG A 250 20.30 34.09 -7.09
C ARG A 250 21.01 35.39 -6.71
N ALA A 251 20.54 36.08 -5.68
CA ALA A 251 21.21 37.24 -5.10
C ALA A 251 22.48 36.88 -4.31
N GLY A 252 22.74 35.59 -4.09
CA GLY A 252 23.95 35.10 -3.42
C GLY A 252 23.85 35.03 -1.90
N HIS A 253 22.65 35.16 -1.31
CA HIS A 253 22.46 35.08 0.14
C HIS A 253 22.66 33.68 0.70
N TYR A 254 22.59 32.65 -0.15
CA TYR A 254 22.85 31.25 0.20
C TYR A 254 23.97 30.68 -0.68
N PRO A 255 25.23 30.68 -0.23
CA PRO A 255 26.33 30.08 -0.97
C PRO A 255 26.26 28.55 -0.88
N LEU A 256 25.44 27.93 -1.72
CA LEU A 256 25.25 26.48 -1.72
C LEU A 256 26.37 25.76 -2.48
N LYS A 257 26.91 24.70 -1.88
CA LYS A 257 27.84 23.75 -2.52
C LYS A 257 27.21 22.35 -2.59
N PRO A 258 27.62 21.52 -3.57
CA PRO A 258 27.32 20.09 -3.52
C PRO A 258 27.72 19.49 -2.16
N GLY A 259 26.82 18.71 -1.56
CA GLY A 259 26.99 18.14 -0.22
C GLY A 259 26.16 18.83 0.86
N ASP A 260 25.84 20.12 0.70
CA ASP A 260 24.92 20.82 1.61
C ASP A 260 23.52 20.20 1.54
N ALA A 261 22.72 20.33 2.59
CA ALA A 261 21.37 19.84 2.64
C ALA A 261 20.34 20.96 2.74
N LEU A 262 19.19 20.78 2.09
CA LEU A 262 18.02 21.62 2.28
C LEU A 262 16.99 20.87 3.10
N ARG A 263 16.47 21.50 4.16
CA ARG A 263 15.19 21.11 4.73
C ARG A 263 14.10 21.76 3.89
N VAL A 264 13.24 20.97 3.28
CA VAL A 264 12.24 21.44 2.32
C VAL A 264 10.88 20.87 2.63
N ARG A 265 9.84 21.60 2.23
CA ARG A 265 8.49 21.07 2.07
C ARG A 265 8.34 20.57 0.63
N LEU A 266 8.35 19.26 0.46
CA LEU A 266 8.08 18.60 -0.80
C LEU A 266 6.56 18.51 -1.00
N ARG A 267 6.08 18.92 -2.18
CA ARG A 267 4.73 18.63 -2.67
C ARG A 267 4.81 17.47 -3.65
N THR A 268 3.95 16.48 -3.43
CA THR A 268 3.73 15.38 -4.35
C THR A 268 2.30 15.43 -4.85
N THR A 269 2.11 15.51 -6.16
CA THR A 269 0.79 15.54 -6.80
C THR A 269 0.58 14.22 -7.55
N HIS A 270 -0.45 13.48 -7.15
CA HIS A 270 -0.85 12.21 -7.76
C HIS A 270 -2.07 12.42 -8.65
N LYS A 271 -1.97 12.02 -9.91
CA LYS A 271 -3.08 12.06 -10.86
C LYS A 271 -3.60 10.66 -11.12
N TYR A 272 -4.91 10.53 -11.10
CA TYR A 272 -5.60 9.27 -11.31
C TYR A 272 -6.47 9.35 -12.57
N ASP A 273 -6.64 8.23 -13.26
CA ASP A 273 -7.54 8.16 -14.42
C ASP A 273 -9.01 8.10 -13.97
N VAL A 274 -9.93 8.11 -14.94
CA VAL A 274 -11.38 7.98 -14.68
C VAL A 274 -11.77 6.64 -14.02
N LYS A 275 -10.86 5.66 -14.02
CA LYS A 275 -11.00 4.38 -13.32
C LYS A 275 -10.33 4.40 -11.95
N GLY A 276 -9.70 5.52 -11.58
CA GLY A 276 -8.91 5.85 -10.40
C GLY A 276 -7.60 5.05 -10.26
N ASP A 277 -7.02 4.60 -11.38
CA ASP A 277 -5.66 4.05 -11.43
C ASP A 277 -4.65 5.22 -11.40
N LEU A 278 -3.55 5.09 -10.64
CA LEU A 278 -2.51 6.12 -10.59
C LEU A 278 -1.82 6.23 -11.96
N ILE A 279 -2.00 7.35 -12.65
CA ILE A 279 -1.37 7.63 -13.95
C ILE A 279 -0.01 8.29 -13.76
N GLU A 280 0.04 9.32 -12.92
CA GLU A 280 1.18 10.23 -12.85
C GLU A 280 1.46 10.63 -11.40
N THR A 281 2.74 10.80 -11.08
CA THR A 281 3.20 11.40 -9.82
C THR A 281 4.19 12.49 -10.17
N ASP A 282 3.87 13.73 -9.84
CA ASP A 282 4.79 14.87 -9.94
C ASP A 282 5.30 15.26 -8.55
N GLU A 283 6.60 15.52 -8.45
CA GLU A 283 7.25 15.91 -7.19
C GLU A 283 7.93 17.28 -7.39
N ALA A 284 7.66 18.23 -6.50
CA ALA A 284 8.21 19.57 -6.54
C ALA A 284 8.52 20.08 -5.13
N ILE A 285 9.60 20.85 -4.97
CA ILE A 285 9.89 21.55 -3.71
C ILE A 285 9.01 22.79 -3.65
N ALA A 286 7.97 22.76 -2.81
CA ALA A 286 7.04 23.86 -2.64
C ALA A 286 7.61 24.97 -1.74
N LYS A 287 8.46 24.60 -0.77
CA LYS A 287 9.11 25.57 0.12
C LYS A 287 10.47 25.11 0.61
N VAL A 288 11.46 26.01 0.69
CA VAL A 288 12.72 25.77 1.39
C VAL A 288 12.59 26.31 2.82
N LEU A 289 12.77 25.43 3.80
CA LEU A 289 12.58 25.74 5.23
C LEU A 289 13.91 26.07 5.92
N ALA A 290 15.01 25.42 5.51
CA ALA A 290 16.35 25.71 6.03
C ALA A 290 17.43 25.23 5.07
N VAL A 291 18.59 25.90 5.12
CA VAL A 291 19.85 25.46 4.51
C VAL A 291 20.75 24.90 5.62
N ILE A 292 21.38 23.76 5.36
CA ILE A 292 22.25 23.05 6.28
C ILE A 292 23.58 22.81 5.58
N GLU A 293 24.63 23.47 6.06
CA GLU A 293 25.95 23.37 5.48
C GLU A 293 26.61 22.02 5.83
N ASP A 294 27.29 21.41 4.86
CA ASP A 294 28.12 20.24 5.12
C ASP A 294 29.37 20.64 5.91
N GLN A 295 29.43 20.20 7.17
CA GLN A 295 30.55 20.46 8.08
C GLN A 295 31.76 19.54 7.81
N ASN A 296 31.65 18.53 6.95
CA ASN A 296 32.77 17.61 6.68
C ASN A 296 33.84 18.16 5.71
N SER A 297 33.67 19.35 5.14
CA SER A 297 34.69 19.91 4.22
C SER A 297 35.88 20.60 4.91
N GLN A 298 35.94 20.68 6.25
CA GLN A 298 37.06 21.30 6.97
C GLN A 298 38.07 20.32 7.58
N ALA A 299 37.88 19.01 7.45
CA ALA A 299 38.76 18.01 8.08
C ALA A 299 39.95 17.53 7.21
N ASP A 300 39.96 17.80 5.90
CA ASP A 300 41.00 17.32 4.96
C ASP A 300 41.95 18.42 4.46
N LEU A 301 42.08 19.51 5.20
CA LEU A 301 43.04 20.58 4.90
C LEU A 301 43.99 20.87 6.07
N PHE A 302 44.48 19.85 6.78
CA PHE A 302 45.74 19.90 7.55
C PHE A 302 46.38 18.51 7.65
#